data_AF-A0A5C4L5N7-F1
#
_entry.id   AF-A0A5C4L5N7-F1
#
_cell.length_a   1.000
_cell.length_b   1.000
_cell.length_c   1.000
_cell.angle_alpha   90.00
_cell.angle_beta   90.00
_cell.angle_gamma   90.00
#
_symmetry.space_group_name_H-M   'P 1'
#
loop_
_entity.id
_entity.type
_entity.pdbx_description
1 polymer ?
#
loop_
_entity_poly.entity_id
_entity_poly.type
_entity_poly.pdbx_seq_one_letter_code
_entity_poly.pdbx_strand_id
1 'polypeptide(L)'
;MLDATRPIILNGIPALTDRADLGSRTLTVRLAPISEEARQTEDEIEALWEAAQPRVLAALFTALSAAVRNIGRTRLPGLPRLADLTEWVTAAAPGLGWEPGEFVSLITTAAREAANSAFEASPVAIAIKGLALDKKLWSGTATDLLPLLRDRVDPAILKLRIWPETNQALGNAIDRVIPLLKGQGVTVERRHSGKRTITIALAAGAE
;
A
#
# COMPACT_ATOMS: atom_id res chain seq x y z
N MET A 1 -28.34 -14.67 5.71
CA MET A 1 -28.12 -13.95 4.44
C MET A 1 -26.63 -13.66 4.37
N LEU A 2 -25.94 -14.12 3.32
CA LEU A 2 -24.51 -13.87 3.15
C LEU A 2 -24.39 -12.53 2.42
N ASP A 3 -23.94 -11.51 3.14
CA ASP A 3 -23.69 -10.17 2.59
C ASP A 3 -22.21 -10.12 2.17
N ALA A 4 -21.95 -9.90 0.88
CA ALA A 4 -20.62 -9.93 0.32
C ALA A 4 -20.39 -8.69 -0.56
N THR A 5 -19.25 -8.04 -0.37
CA THR A 5 -18.78 -7.00 -1.28
C THR A 5 -18.27 -7.64 -2.56
N ARG A 6 -18.65 -7.13 -3.74
CA ARG A 6 -18.18 -7.64 -5.03
C ARG A 6 -16.70 -7.23 -5.23
N PRO A 7 -15.73 -8.17 -5.20
CA PRO A 7 -14.35 -7.82 -5.48
C PRO A 7 -14.21 -7.40 -6.94
N ILE A 8 -13.34 -6.43 -7.20
CA ILE A 8 -12.96 -6.02 -8.55
C ILE A 8 -11.61 -6.65 -8.87
N ILE A 9 -11.54 -7.41 -9.96
CA ILE A 9 -10.28 -7.96 -10.48
C ILE A 9 -9.78 -7.03 -11.58
N LEU A 10 -8.54 -6.56 -11.42
CA LEU A 10 -7.84 -5.76 -12.41
C LEU A 10 -6.63 -6.56 -12.89
N ASN A 11 -6.44 -6.67 -14.21
CA ASN A 11 -5.29 -7.32 -14.81
C ASN A 11 -4.54 -6.33 -15.71
N GLY A 12 -3.21 -6.40 -15.70
CA GLY A 12 -2.35 -5.52 -16.48
C GLY A 12 -0.89 -5.92 -16.34
N ILE A 13 -0.09 -5.58 -17.35
CA ILE A 13 1.36 -5.74 -17.34
C ILE A 13 2.02 -4.70 -16.40
N PRO A 14 1.72 -3.38 -16.51
CA PRO A 14 2.21 -2.43 -15.51
C PRO A 14 1.48 -2.65 -14.18
N ALA A 15 2.15 -2.31 -13.08
CA ALA A 15 1.52 -2.28 -11.77
C ALA A 15 0.34 -1.28 -11.79
N LEU A 16 -0.87 -1.75 -11.48
CA LEU A 16 -2.10 -0.94 -11.50
C LEU A 16 -2.37 -0.25 -10.16
N THR A 17 -1.56 -0.56 -9.14
CA THR A 17 -1.75 -0.18 -7.74
C THR A 17 -0.78 0.89 -7.25
N ASP A 18 -0.09 1.58 -8.16
CA ASP A 18 0.91 2.63 -7.87
C ASP A 18 0.36 3.81 -7.04
N ARG A 19 -0.96 4.00 -7.07
CA ARG A 19 -1.64 4.93 -6.17
C ARG A 19 -1.79 4.29 -4.78
N ALA A 20 -1.13 4.89 -3.79
CA ALA A 20 -1.12 4.41 -2.40
C ALA A 20 -2.51 4.06 -1.81
N ASP A 21 -3.57 4.79 -2.17
CA ASP A 21 -4.93 4.53 -1.66
C ASP A 21 -5.57 3.26 -2.24
N LEU A 22 -5.33 2.99 -3.54
CA LEU A 22 -5.80 1.78 -4.22
C LEU A 22 -4.95 0.58 -3.77
N GLY A 23 -3.61 0.69 -3.84
CA GLY A 23 -2.72 -0.40 -3.47
C GLY A 23 -2.91 -0.88 -2.03
N SER A 24 -3.21 0.04 -1.10
CA SER A 24 -3.50 -0.32 0.30
C SER A 24 -4.86 -1.00 0.52
N ARG A 25 -5.66 -1.20 -0.54
CA ARG A 25 -6.93 -1.96 -0.53
C ARG A 25 -6.95 -3.05 -1.59
N THR A 26 -5.79 -3.46 -2.13
CA THR A 26 -5.69 -4.45 -3.19
C THR A 26 -4.80 -5.62 -2.77
N LEU A 27 -5.22 -6.84 -3.09
CA LEU A 27 -4.36 -8.03 -3.07
C LEU A 27 -3.71 -8.16 -4.44
N THR A 28 -2.38 -8.01 -4.51
CA THR A 28 -1.64 -8.16 -5.76
C THR A 28 -1.18 -9.60 -5.92
N VAL A 29 -1.63 -10.27 -6.98
CA VAL A 29 -1.13 -11.59 -7.38
C VAL A 29 -0.19 -11.40 -8.58
N ARG A 30 1.10 -11.69 -8.38
CA ARG A 30 2.09 -11.67 -9.46
C ARG A 30 2.17 -13.06 -10.09
N LEU A 31 1.81 -13.16 -11.36
CA LEU A 31 1.89 -14.39 -12.13
C LEU A 31 3.24 -14.45 -12.87
N ALA A 32 3.83 -15.64 -12.94
CA ALA A 32 5.02 -15.85 -13.75
C ALA A 32 4.68 -15.78 -15.25
N PRO A 33 5.58 -15.26 -16.10
CA PRO A 33 5.42 -15.37 -17.55
C PRO A 33 5.30 -16.84 -17.98
N ILE A 34 4.38 -17.12 -18.90
CA ILE A 34 4.21 -18.46 -19.48
C ILE A 34 5.25 -18.62 -20.60
N SER A 35 6.16 -19.59 -20.46
CA SER A 35 7.15 -19.89 -21.50
C SER A 35 6.48 -20.48 -22.75
N GLU A 36 7.16 -20.46 -23.89
CA GLU A 36 6.55 -20.92 -25.15
C GLU A 36 6.14 -22.40 -25.08
N GLU A 37 6.92 -23.20 -24.36
CA GLU A 37 6.73 -24.64 -24.15
C GLU A 37 5.61 -24.95 -23.15
N ALA A 38 5.25 -23.99 -22.30
CA ALA A 38 4.21 -24.12 -21.28
C ALA A 38 2.85 -23.54 -21.75
N ARG A 39 2.77 -23.01 -22.98
CA ARG A 39 1.50 -22.52 -23.55
C ARG A 39 0.59 -23.71 -23.85
N GLN A 40 -0.68 -23.55 -23.50
CA GLN A 40 -1.72 -24.56 -23.67
C GLN A 40 -2.89 -23.96 -24.45
N THR A 41 -3.64 -24.81 -25.16
CA THR A 41 -4.88 -24.40 -25.81
C THR A 41 -5.98 -24.15 -24.77
N GLU A 42 -7.04 -23.45 -25.19
CA GLU A 42 -8.20 -23.21 -24.31
C GLU A 42 -8.84 -24.53 -23.86
N ASP A 43 -9.00 -25.50 -24.78
CA ASP A 43 -9.54 -26.84 -24.47
C ASP A 43 -8.71 -27.59 -23.42
N GLU A 44 -7.37 -27.50 -23.50
CA GLU A 44 -6.47 -28.11 -22.51
C GLU A 44 -6.61 -27.46 -21.13
N ILE A 45 -6.74 -26.13 -21.11
CA ILE A 45 -6.95 -25.36 -19.87
C ILE A 45 -8.31 -25.70 -19.26
N GLU A 46 -9.36 -25.80 -20.08
CA GLU A 46 -10.71 -26.14 -19.62
C GLU A 46 -10.77 -27.54 -19.02
N ALA A 47 -10.16 -28.53 -19.68
CA ALA A 47 -10.05 -29.89 -19.15
C ALA A 47 -9.29 -29.95 -17.81
N LEU A 48 -8.20 -29.19 -17.67
CA LEU A 48 -7.47 -29.06 -16.40
C LEU A 48 -8.30 -28.39 -15.32
N TRP A 49 -9.08 -27.37 -15.68
CA TRP A 49 -9.97 -26.68 -14.76
C TRP A 49 -11.10 -27.57 -14.27
N GLU A 50 -11.78 -28.29 -15.17
CA GLU A 50 -12.85 -29.23 -14.81
C GLU A 50 -12.35 -30.30 -13.83
N ALA A 51 -11.14 -30.83 -14.06
CA ALA A 51 -10.51 -31.78 -13.14
C ALA A 51 -10.16 -31.16 -11.77
N ALA A 52 -9.75 -29.90 -11.74
CA ALA A 52 -9.36 -29.20 -10.50
C ALA A 52 -10.55 -28.65 -9.71
N GLN A 53 -11.64 -28.28 -10.38
CA GLN A 53 -12.78 -27.54 -9.83
C GLN A 53 -13.37 -28.18 -8.56
N PRO A 54 -13.63 -29.50 -8.48
CA PRO A 54 -14.17 -30.11 -7.27
C PRO A 54 -13.25 -29.95 -6.06
N ARG A 55 -11.93 -30.03 -6.27
CA ARG A 55 -10.93 -29.88 -5.21
C ARG A 55 -10.79 -28.44 -4.76
N VAL A 56 -10.82 -27.50 -5.70
CA VAL A 56 -10.84 -26.06 -5.39
C VAL A 56 -12.08 -25.71 -4.56
N LEU A 57 -13.25 -26.21 -4.96
CA LEU A 57 -14.49 -25.98 -4.22
C LEU A 57 -14.45 -26.58 -2.80
N ALA A 58 -13.92 -27.81 -2.66
CA ALA A 58 -13.73 -28.44 -1.36
C ALA A 58 -12.80 -27.63 -0.44
N ALA A 59 -11.70 -27.09 -0.98
CA ALA A 59 -10.79 -26.22 -0.23
C ALA A 59 -11.48 -24.92 0.22
N LEU A 60 -12.27 -24.29 -0.65
CA LEU A 60 -13.05 -23.09 -0.30
C LEU A 60 -14.05 -23.35 0.82
N PHE A 61 -14.78 -24.47 0.77
CA PHE A 61 -15.72 -24.82 1.85
C PHE A 61 -15.02 -25.19 3.16
N THR A 62 -13.85 -25.82 3.08
CA THR A 62 -13.02 -26.11 4.26
C THR A 62 -12.57 -24.81 4.93
N ALA A 63 -12.08 -23.85 4.14
CA ALA A 63 -11.70 -22.53 4.62
C ALA A 63 -12.88 -21.76 5.23
N LEU A 64 -14.04 -21.78 4.58
CA LEU A 64 -15.26 -21.14 5.09
C LEU A 64 -15.71 -21.74 6.42
N SER A 65 -15.72 -23.07 6.53
CA SER A 65 -16.06 -23.78 7.77
C SER A 65 -15.11 -23.43 8.91
N ALA A 66 -13.81 -23.33 8.63
CA ALA A 66 -12.81 -22.87 9.59
C ALA A 66 -13.07 -21.41 10.02
N ALA A 67 -13.33 -20.52 9.07
CA ALA A 67 -13.61 -19.11 9.33
C ALA A 67 -14.80 -18.94 10.29
N VAL A 68 -15.94 -19.54 9.97
CA VAL A 68 -17.17 -19.45 10.79
C VAL A 68 -16.94 -20.01 12.20
N ARG A 69 -16.18 -21.10 12.33
CA ARG A 69 -15.84 -21.70 13.63
C ARG A 69 -14.96 -20.79 14.49
N ASN A 70 -14.03 -20.07 13.86
CA ASN A 70 -12.94 -19.39 14.55
C ASN A 70 -13.17 -17.88 14.71
N ILE A 71 -14.00 -17.25 13.87
CA ILE A 71 -14.08 -15.78 13.78
C ILE A 71 -14.34 -15.07 15.12
N GLY A 72 -15.23 -15.60 15.97
CA GLY A 72 -15.51 -15.01 17.28
C GLY A 72 -14.33 -15.06 18.26
N ARG A 73 -13.32 -15.90 18.00
CA ARG A 73 -12.12 -16.13 18.83
C ARG A 73 -10.84 -15.56 18.21
N THR A 74 -10.84 -15.26 16.91
CA THR A 74 -9.69 -14.66 16.24
C THR A 74 -9.37 -13.30 16.86
N ARG A 75 -8.12 -13.09 17.27
CA ARG A 75 -7.66 -11.81 17.83
C ARG A 75 -6.35 -11.44 17.16
N LEU A 76 -6.32 -10.25 16.57
CA LEU A 76 -5.14 -9.69 15.95
C LEU A 76 -4.52 -8.64 16.88
N PRO A 77 -3.19 -8.65 17.10
CA PRO A 77 -2.51 -7.67 17.94
C PRO A 77 -2.59 -6.25 17.38
N GLY A 78 -2.81 -6.12 16.07
CA GLY A 78 -3.07 -4.86 15.38
C GLY A 78 -3.89 -5.12 14.12
N LEU A 79 -4.75 -4.16 13.78
CA LEU A 79 -5.61 -4.26 12.60
C LEU A 79 -4.96 -3.50 11.44
N PRO A 80 -4.49 -4.20 10.38
CA PRO A 80 -4.05 -3.52 9.17
C PRO A 80 -5.26 -2.93 8.43
N ARG A 81 -4.97 -2.20 7.36
CA ARG A 81 -6.00 -1.82 6.40
C ARG A 81 -6.64 -3.09 5.81
N LEU A 82 -7.96 -3.07 5.57
CA LEU A 82 -8.79 -4.26 5.35
C LEU A 82 -8.89 -5.15 6.61
N ALA A 83 -9.22 -4.54 7.75
CA ALA A 83 -9.30 -5.20 9.05
C ALA A 83 -10.24 -6.44 9.02
N ASP A 84 -11.47 -6.28 8.53
CA ASP A 84 -12.46 -7.36 8.48
C ASP A 84 -12.00 -8.52 7.57
N LEU A 85 -11.40 -8.20 6.41
CA LEU A 85 -10.79 -9.22 5.54
C LEU A 85 -9.66 -9.95 6.27
N THR A 86 -8.80 -9.21 6.97
CA THR A 86 -7.64 -9.77 7.66
C THR A 86 -8.09 -10.71 8.78
N GLU A 87 -9.07 -10.30 9.57
CA GLU A 87 -9.65 -11.12 10.62
C GLU A 87 -10.32 -12.37 10.04
N TRP A 88 -11.11 -12.22 8.97
CA TRP A 88 -11.83 -13.31 8.33
C TRP A 88 -10.90 -14.36 7.72
N VAL A 89 -9.90 -13.93 6.97
CA VAL A 89 -8.92 -14.84 6.36
C VAL A 89 -8.02 -15.47 7.43
N THR A 90 -7.67 -14.74 8.49
CA THR A 90 -6.94 -15.32 9.63
C THR A 90 -7.76 -16.41 10.32
N ALA A 91 -9.09 -16.21 10.46
CA ALA A 91 -9.98 -17.24 10.98
C ALA A 91 -10.07 -18.48 10.06
N ALA A 92 -9.98 -18.26 8.74
CA ALA A 92 -10.03 -19.29 7.70
C ALA A 92 -8.72 -20.09 7.57
N ALA A 93 -7.57 -19.47 7.89
CA ALA A 93 -6.22 -19.96 7.63
C ALA A 93 -5.98 -21.44 8.00
N PRO A 94 -6.44 -21.96 9.16
CA PRO A 94 -6.26 -23.38 9.50
C PRO A 94 -6.93 -24.34 8.50
N GLY A 95 -8.06 -23.93 7.90
CA GLY A 95 -8.75 -24.73 6.88
C GLY A 95 -8.04 -24.76 5.52
N LEU A 96 -7.06 -23.89 5.32
CA LEU A 96 -6.18 -23.86 4.15
C LEU A 96 -4.80 -24.46 4.44
N GLY A 97 -4.55 -24.92 5.68
CA GLY A 97 -3.24 -25.42 6.11
C GLY A 97 -2.17 -24.33 6.24
N TRP A 98 -2.58 -23.07 6.42
CA TRP A 98 -1.66 -21.94 6.60
C TRP A 98 -1.21 -21.82 8.05
N GLU A 99 0.01 -21.34 8.23
CA GLU A 99 0.58 -21.12 9.56
C GLU A 99 -0.06 -19.90 10.26
N PRO A 100 -0.17 -19.91 11.60
CA PRO A 100 -0.68 -18.77 12.34
C PRO A 100 0.09 -17.48 12.01
N GLY A 101 -0.64 -16.45 11.57
CA GLY A 101 -0.06 -15.13 11.26
C GLY A 101 0.54 -15.01 9.85
N GLU A 102 0.59 -16.08 9.05
CA GLU A 102 1.12 -16.05 7.68
C GLU A 102 0.40 -15.00 6.82
N PHE A 103 -0.93 -15.00 6.82
CA PHE A 103 -1.72 -14.03 6.06
C PHE A 103 -1.51 -12.59 6.54
N VAL A 104 -1.40 -12.39 7.86
CA VAL A 104 -1.15 -11.06 8.44
C VAL A 104 0.22 -10.54 8.00
N SER A 105 1.25 -11.39 8.03
CA SER A 105 2.59 -11.06 7.53
C SER A 105 2.55 -10.68 6.05
N LEU A 106 1.83 -11.46 5.24
CA LEU A 106 1.69 -11.22 3.81
C LEU A 106 1.03 -9.86 3.52
N ILE A 107 -0.14 -9.59 4.12
CA ILE A 107 -0.88 -8.35 3.83
C ILE A 107 -0.15 -7.10 4.34
N THR A 108 0.53 -7.20 5.49
CA THR A 108 1.30 -6.08 6.06
C THR A 108 2.57 -5.82 5.26
N THR A 109 3.23 -6.86 4.76
CA THR A 109 4.40 -6.74 3.87
C THR A 109 4.00 -6.10 2.55
N ALA A 110 2.93 -6.58 1.91
CA ALA A 110 2.41 -6.00 0.67
C ALA A 110 2.03 -4.52 0.82
N ALA A 111 1.39 -4.15 1.93
CA ALA A 111 1.07 -2.75 2.23
C ALA A 111 2.33 -1.88 2.43
N ARG A 112 3.37 -2.41 3.07
CA ARG A 112 4.65 -1.72 3.26
C ARG A 112 5.38 -1.52 1.94
N GLU A 113 5.44 -2.54 1.10
CA GLU A 113 6.05 -2.47 -0.23
C GLU A 113 5.35 -1.44 -1.11
N ALA A 114 4.01 -1.46 -1.15
CA ALA A 114 3.23 -0.47 -1.90
C ALA A 114 3.49 0.97 -1.40
N ALA A 115 3.60 1.16 -0.08
CA ALA A 115 3.94 2.47 0.50
C ALA A 115 5.36 2.91 0.14
N ASN A 116 6.34 1.99 0.12
CA ASN A 116 7.72 2.27 -0.26
C ASN A 116 7.82 2.65 -1.75
N SER A 117 7.20 1.88 -2.65
CA SER A 117 7.18 2.22 -4.08
C SER A 117 6.48 3.55 -4.34
N ALA A 118 5.38 3.85 -3.64
CA ALA A 118 4.72 5.15 -3.74
C ALA A 118 5.58 6.31 -3.21
N PHE A 119 6.41 6.06 -2.20
CA PHE A 119 7.38 7.04 -1.69
C PHE A 119 8.49 7.29 -2.73
N GLU A 120 9.08 6.24 -3.30
CA GLU A 120 10.12 6.33 -4.32
C GLU A 120 9.64 7.02 -5.60
N ALA A 121 8.37 6.84 -5.96
CA ALA A 121 7.75 7.51 -7.10
C ALA A 121 7.38 8.98 -6.86
N SER A 122 7.58 9.50 -5.64
CA SER A 122 7.18 10.84 -5.24
C SER A 122 8.39 11.75 -4.99
N PRO A 123 8.77 12.61 -5.96
CA PRO A 123 9.87 13.54 -5.78
C PRO A 123 9.69 14.50 -4.59
N VAL A 124 8.45 14.89 -4.30
CA VAL A 124 8.13 15.75 -3.15
C VAL A 124 8.39 15.01 -1.83
N ALA A 125 8.02 13.73 -1.74
CA ALA A 125 8.26 12.94 -0.53
C ALA A 125 9.77 12.76 -0.28
N ILE A 126 10.52 12.45 -1.34
CA ILE A 126 11.99 12.33 -1.30
C ILE A 126 12.62 13.66 -0.86
N ALA A 127 12.23 14.78 -1.45
CA ALA A 127 12.77 16.10 -1.10
C ALA A 127 12.48 16.49 0.36
N ILE A 128 11.28 16.18 0.86
CA ILE A 128 10.90 16.42 2.27
C ILE A 128 11.73 15.54 3.22
N LYS A 129 11.93 14.25 2.89
CA LYS A 129 12.79 13.37 3.69
C LYS A 129 14.23 13.90 3.72
N GLY A 130 14.76 14.33 2.58
CA GLY A 130 16.09 14.95 2.49
C GLY A 130 16.21 16.21 3.35
N LEU A 131 15.18 17.07 3.36
CA LEU A 131 15.12 18.24 4.23
C LEU A 131 15.10 17.86 5.72
N ALA A 132 14.33 16.83 6.09
CA ALA A 132 14.24 16.35 7.46
C ALA A 132 15.57 15.77 7.96
N LEU A 133 16.29 15.02 7.12
CA LEU A 133 17.61 14.47 7.46
C LEU A 133 18.66 15.57 7.67
N ASP A 134 18.63 16.62 6.85
CA ASP A 134 19.55 17.76 6.95
C ASP A 134 19.27 18.65 8.18
N LYS A 135 18.01 19.04 8.39
CA LYS A 135 17.66 20.03 9.42
C LYS A 135 17.22 19.44 10.76
N LYS A 136 16.86 18.15 10.81
CA LYS A 136 16.20 17.43 11.92
C LYS A 136 14.80 17.97 12.30
N LEU A 137 14.63 19.28 12.30
CA LEU A 137 13.39 20.01 12.51
C LEU A 137 13.37 21.24 11.61
N TRP A 138 12.28 21.42 10.86
CA TRP A 138 12.02 22.62 10.08
C TRP A 138 10.59 23.09 10.35
N SER A 139 10.40 24.41 10.47
CA SER A 139 9.08 25.03 10.61
C SER A 139 9.02 26.33 9.82
N GLY A 140 7.97 26.51 9.04
CA GLY A 140 7.83 27.69 8.17
C GLY A 140 6.55 27.66 7.33
N THR A 141 6.45 28.54 6.34
CA THR A 141 5.30 28.55 5.42
C THR A 141 5.55 27.71 4.17
N ALA A 142 4.49 27.44 3.40
CA ALA A 142 4.63 26.84 2.08
C ALA A 142 5.50 27.69 1.14
N THR A 143 5.48 29.01 1.28
CA THR A 143 6.29 29.96 0.50
C THR A 143 7.77 29.81 0.80
N ASP A 144 8.12 29.55 2.06
CA ASP A 144 9.51 29.31 2.48
C ASP A 144 9.97 27.89 2.13
N LEU A 145 9.04 26.93 2.15
CA LEU A 145 9.32 25.51 1.91
C LEU A 145 9.61 25.20 0.45
N LEU A 146 8.84 25.77 -0.48
CA LEU A 146 8.92 25.39 -1.89
C LEU A 146 10.32 25.62 -2.50
N PRO A 147 10.99 26.78 -2.28
CA PRO A 147 12.36 26.98 -2.74
C PRO A 147 13.34 25.96 -2.13
N LEU A 148 13.23 25.69 -0.82
CA LEU A 148 14.10 24.72 -0.14
C LEU A 148 13.97 23.30 -0.71
N LEU A 149 12.77 22.91 -1.13
CA LEU A 149 12.55 21.62 -1.78
C LEU A 149 13.07 21.61 -3.22
N ARG A 150 12.98 22.74 -3.94
CA ARG A 150 13.52 22.85 -5.31
C ARG A 150 15.03 22.70 -5.34
N ASP A 151 15.73 23.28 -4.38
CA ASP A 151 17.19 23.20 -4.28
C ASP A 151 17.71 21.78 -3.96
N ARG A 152 16.82 20.85 -3.60
CA ARG A 152 17.13 19.47 -3.23
C ARG A 152 16.84 18.44 -4.32
N VAL A 153 16.33 18.86 -5.47
CA VAL A 153 15.99 17.96 -6.57
C VAL A 153 16.67 18.38 -7.87
N ASP A 154 16.91 17.42 -8.74
CA ASP A 154 17.50 17.67 -10.05
C ASP A 154 16.59 18.62 -10.88
N PRO A 155 17.16 19.59 -11.63
CA PRO A 155 16.40 20.48 -12.50
C PRO A 155 15.46 19.77 -13.50
N ALA A 156 15.76 18.54 -13.91
CA ALA A 156 14.90 17.73 -14.75
C ALA A 156 13.60 17.32 -14.03
N ILE A 157 13.67 17.03 -12.73
CA ILE A 157 12.52 16.68 -11.89
C ILE A 157 11.57 17.89 -11.75
N LEU A 158 12.12 19.10 -11.63
CA LEU A 158 11.33 20.33 -11.51
C LEU A 158 10.42 20.59 -12.73
N LYS A 159 10.78 20.04 -13.89
CA LYS A 159 10.01 20.15 -15.14
C LYS A 159 8.91 19.09 -15.27
N LEU A 160 8.86 18.11 -14.37
CA LEU A 160 7.84 17.06 -14.40
C LEU A 160 6.50 17.61 -13.92
N ARG A 161 5.41 17.21 -14.59
CA ARG A 161 4.03 17.60 -14.20
C ARG A 161 3.66 17.21 -12.77
N ILE A 162 4.33 16.20 -12.20
CA ILE A 162 4.09 15.75 -10.83
C ILE A 162 4.67 16.72 -9.78
N TRP A 163 5.60 17.59 -10.17
CA TRP A 163 6.22 18.55 -9.27
C TRP A 163 5.28 19.75 -9.01
N PRO A 164 5.11 20.19 -7.76
CA PRO A 164 4.27 21.34 -7.45
C PRO A 164 4.96 22.67 -7.81
N GLU A 165 4.37 23.43 -8.72
CA GLU A 165 4.88 24.76 -9.10
C GLU A 165 4.36 25.89 -8.20
N THR A 166 3.24 25.69 -7.50
CA THR A 166 2.58 26.69 -6.64
C THR A 166 2.51 26.25 -5.18
N ASN A 167 2.38 27.21 -4.27
CA ASN A 167 2.20 26.93 -2.83
C ASN A 167 0.95 26.07 -2.55
N GLN A 168 -0.12 26.27 -3.32
CA GLN A 168 -1.35 25.48 -3.20
C GLN A 168 -1.13 24.03 -3.68
N ALA A 169 -0.46 23.85 -4.82
CA ALA A 169 -0.11 22.53 -5.33
C ALA A 169 0.82 21.79 -4.37
N LEU A 170 1.79 22.50 -3.75
CA LEU A 170 2.66 21.95 -2.73
C LEU A 170 1.87 21.49 -1.51
N GLY A 171 0.91 22.28 -1.04
CA GLY A 171 0.02 21.89 0.05
C GLY A 171 -0.70 20.57 -0.23
N ASN A 172 -1.32 20.47 -1.40
CA ASN A 172 -2.03 19.26 -1.83
C ASN A 172 -1.07 18.06 -1.99
N ALA A 173 0.15 18.29 -2.48
CA ALA A 173 1.17 17.26 -2.61
C ALA A 173 1.63 16.74 -1.24
N ILE A 174 1.86 17.65 -0.28
CA ILE A 174 2.20 17.33 1.11
C ILE A 174 1.12 16.44 1.72
N ASP A 175 -0.15 16.84 1.61
CA ASP A 175 -1.26 16.09 2.22
C ASP A 175 -1.32 14.64 1.71
N ARG A 176 -0.95 14.40 0.44
CA ARG A 176 -0.88 13.06 -0.15
C ARG A 176 0.31 12.24 0.35
N VAL A 177 1.44 12.87 0.67
CA VAL A 177 2.68 12.17 1.05
C VAL A 177 2.87 12.04 2.56
N ILE A 178 2.08 12.73 3.40
CA ILE A 178 2.12 12.62 4.87
C ILE A 178 2.12 11.14 5.34
N PRO A 179 1.22 10.26 4.87
CA PRO A 179 1.21 8.87 5.32
C PRO A 179 2.49 8.11 4.92
N LEU A 180 3.04 8.42 3.75
CA LEU A 180 4.28 7.82 3.24
C LEU A 180 5.48 8.27 4.08
N LEU A 181 5.55 9.56 4.39
CA LEU A 181 6.61 10.16 5.21
C LEU A 181 6.61 9.58 6.62
N LYS A 182 5.44 9.35 7.22
CA LYS A 182 5.33 8.72 8.54
C LYS A 182 5.96 7.32 8.57
N GLY A 183 5.73 6.52 7.52
CA GLY A 183 6.37 5.20 7.36
C GLY A 183 7.89 5.27 7.16
N GLN A 184 8.41 6.42 6.76
CA GLN A 184 9.83 6.69 6.54
C GLN A 184 10.48 7.45 7.71
N GLY A 185 9.81 7.53 8.87
CA GLY A 185 10.33 8.20 10.06
C GLY A 185 10.29 9.72 9.99
N VAL A 186 9.44 10.32 9.15
CA VAL A 186 9.29 11.77 9.03
C VAL A 186 7.86 12.18 9.38
N THR A 187 7.71 13.08 10.34
CA THR A 187 6.42 13.66 10.72
C THR A 187 6.24 15.03 10.08
N VAL A 188 5.07 15.27 9.50
CA VAL A 188 4.69 16.57 8.96
C VAL A 188 3.38 17.02 9.58
N GLU A 189 3.40 18.18 10.24
CA GLU A 189 2.22 18.80 10.83
C GLU A 189 1.92 20.12 10.11
N ARG A 190 0.64 20.39 9.87
CA ARG A 190 0.17 21.67 9.34
C ARG A 190 -0.75 22.30 10.37
N ARG A 191 -0.43 23.53 10.80
CA ARG A 191 -1.25 24.28 11.76
C ARG A 191 -1.77 25.57 11.14
N HIS A 192 -2.94 25.96 11.59
CA HIS A 192 -3.58 27.21 11.23
C HIS A 192 -3.93 27.99 12.50
N SER A 193 -3.01 28.86 12.92
CA SER A 193 -3.22 29.76 14.06
C SER A 193 -2.76 31.16 13.65
N GLY A 194 -3.63 31.88 12.93
CA GLY A 194 -3.33 33.19 12.32
C GLY A 194 -2.42 33.13 11.08
N LYS A 195 -1.46 32.19 11.04
CA LYS A 195 -0.59 31.90 9.91
C LYS A 195 -0.60 30.40 9.61
N ARG A 196 -0.52 30.04 8.32
CA ARG A 196 -0.39 28.64 7.86
C ARG A 196 1.07 28.21 8.00
N THR A 197 1.33 27.38 9.00
CA THR A 197 2.68 26.87 9.30
C THR A 197 2.74 25.37 9.05
N ILE A 198 3.84 24.93 8.44
CA ILE A 198 4.18 23.54 8.20
C ILE A 198 5.39 23.22 9.06
N THR A 199 5.34 22.13 9.82
CA THR A 199 6.45 21.63 10.63
C THR A 199 6.82 20.25 10.12
N ILE A 200 8.11 20.03 9.86
CA ILE A 200 8.68 18.78 9.36
C ILE A 200 9.74 18.36 10.37
N ALA A 201 9.63 17.15 10.90
CA ALA A 201 10.57 16.63 11.89
C ALA A 201 10.93 15.18 11.60
N LEU A 202 12.18 14.81 11.88
CA LEU A 202 12.60 13.41 11.92
C LEU A 202 12.08 12.78 13.23
N ALA A 203 11.39 11.64 13.13
CA ALA A 203 10.90 10.91 14.29
C ALA A 203 12.07 10.36 15.12
N ALA A 204 11.98 10.45 16.44
CA ALA A 204 12.97 9.86 17.34
C ALA A 204 12.97 8.33 17.15
N GLY A 205 14.08 7.78 16.64
CA GLY A 205 14.24 6.34 16.36
C GLY A 205 14.65 5.98 14.93
N ALA A 206 14.88 6.96 14.05
CA ALA A 206 15.48 6.75 12.72
C ALA A 206 17.01 6.91 12.79
N GLU A 207 17.69 5.95 13.44
CA GLU A 207 19.13 5.67 13.27
C GLU A 207 19.30 4.27 12.66
#